data_AF-A0A0C4MWR0-F1
#
_entry.id   AF-A0A0C4MWR0-F1
#
_cell.length_a   1.000
_cell.length_b   1.000
_cell.length_c   1.000
_cell.angle_alpha   90.00
_cell.angle_beta   90.00
_cell.angle_gamma   90.00
#
_symmetry.space_group_name_H-M   'P 1'
#
loop_
_entity.id
_entity.type
_entity.pdbx_description
1 polymer ?
#
loop_
_entity_poly.entity_id
_entity_poly.type
_entity_poly.pdbx_seq_one_letter_code
_entity_poly.pdbx_strand_id
1 'polypeptide(L)' 'FLGVMDFDVRGGKVADFRYRLLPVFANQLKADPAMAALIARVRAPYEAKLAEKLAVTDGLLYRRGNFNGT' A
#
# COMPACT_ATOMS: atom_id res chain seq x y z
N PHE A 1 4.91 1.78 1.50
CA PHE A 1 5.57 3.06 1.81
C PHE A 1 5.10 4.11 0.83
N LEU A 2 5.03 5.37 1.26
CA LEU A 2 4.85 6.54 0.41
C LEU A 2 6.21 7.22 0.24
N GLY A 3 6.69 7.32 -1.00
CA GLY A 3 7.87 8.11 -1.32
C GLY A 3 7.52 9.59 -1.32
N VAL A 4 8.19 10.38 -0.49
CA VAL A 4 8.01 11.83 -0.42
C VAL A 4 9.31 12.49 -0.85
N MET A 5 9.21 13.32 -1.87
CA MET A 5 10.32 14.08 -2.45
C MET A 5 9.98 15.56 -2.38
N ASP A 6 10.65 16.26 -1.47
CA ASP A 6 10.50 17.69 -1.27
C ASP A 6 11.60 18.41 -2.07
N PHE A 7 11.23 19.33 -2.95
CA PHE A 7 12.16 20.12 -3.77
C PHE A 7 12.30 21.55 -3.26
N ASP A 8 13.51 22.09 -3.26
CA ASP A 8 13.78 23.52 -3.17
C ASP A 8 14.02 24.07 -4.59
N VAL A 9 13.15 24.97 -5.06
CA VAL A 9 13.21 25.53 -6.41
C VAL A 9 13.53 27.03 -6.33
N ARG A 10 14.63 27.44 -6.97
CA ARG A 10 15.10 28.83 -7.00
C ARG A 10 15.42 29.26 -8.42
N GLY A 11 14.91 30.42 -8.83
CA GLY A 11 15.14 30.94 -10.18
C GLY A 11 14.71 29.99 -11.30
N GLY A 12 13.65 29.20 -11.08
CA GLY A 12 13.15 28.21 -12.05
C GLY A 12 13.97 26.93 -12.17
N LYS A 13 14.95 26.69 -11.29
CA LYS A 13 15.76 25.46 -11.24
C LYS A 13 15.66 24.80 -9.87
N VAL A 14 15.75 23.47 -9.85
CA VAL A 14 15.87 22.71 -8.59
C VAL A 14 17.25 22.98 -8.01
N ALA A 15 17.29 23.58 -6.83
CA ALA A 15 18.51 23.89 -6.11
C ALA A 15 18.90 22.78 -5.13
N ASP A 16 17.91 22.10 -4.53
CA ASP A 16 18.11 21.00 -3.59
C ASP A 16 16.87 20.09 -3.54
N PHE A 17 17.00 18.89 -2.97
CA PHE A 17 15.88 18.01 -2.67
C PHE A 17 16.09 17.16 -1.42
N ARG A 18 14.99 16.79 -0.78
CA ARG A 18 14.98 15.86 0.35
C ARG A 18 14.04 14.71 0.04
N TYR A 19 14.54 13.49 0.18
CA TYR A 19 13.74 12.29 -0.03
C TYR A 19 13.60 11.48 1.25
N ARG A 20 12.38 11.00 1.52
CA ARG A 20 12.09 10.07 2.61
C ARG A 20 11.01 9.07 2.22
N LEU A 21 11.10 7.88 2.79
CA LEU A 21 10.08 6.85 2.70
C LEU A 21 9.24 6.86 3.97
N LEU A 22 7.96 7.19 3.83
CA LEU A 22 7.02 7.13 4.94
C LEU A 22 6.35 5.75 4.99
N PRO A 23 6.42 5.02 6.12
CA PRO A 23 5.65 3.79 6.28
C PRO A 23 4.15 4.11 6.29
N VAL A 24 3.35 3.24 5.66
CA VAL A 24 1.89 3.37 5.65
C VAL A 24 1.33 2.29 6.57
N PHE A 25 0.98 2.69 7.79
CA PHE A 25 0.40 1.80 8.81
C PHE A 25 -1.12 1.93 8.78
N ALA A 26 -1.81 0.95 8.19
CA ALA A 26 -3.27 1.01 8.00
C ALA A 26 -4.06 1.10 9.32
N ASN A 27 -3.50 0.59 10.43
CA ASN A 27 -4.10 0.62 11.76
C ASN A 27 -3.88 1.94 12.53
N GLN A 28 -3.03 2.84 12.02
CA GLN A 28 -2.71 4.12 12.67
C GLN A 28 -3.22 5.33 11.88
N LEU A 29 -3.78 5.11 10.70
CA LEU A 29 -4.29 6.16 9.82
C LEU A 29 -5.82 6.07 9.74
N LYS A 30 -6.49 7.21 9.84
CA LYS A 30 -7.92 7.29 9.59
C LYS A 30 -8.19 6.96 8.12
N ALA A 31 -9.15 6.06 7.87
CA ALA A 31 -9.56 5.74 6.52
C ALA A 31 -10.20 6.96 5.83
N ASP A 32 -9.87 7.16 4.56
CA ASP A 32 -10.57 8.12 3.71
C ASP A 32 -12.00 7.59 3.41
N PRO A 33 -13.05 8.38 3.69
CA PRO A 33 -14.42 7.91 3.57
C PRO A 33 -14.85 7.62 2.13
N ALA A 34 -14.36 8.40 1.16
CA ALA A 34 -14.71 8.21 -0.25
C ALA A 34 -14.09 6.91 -0.78
N MET A 35 -12.83 6.65 -0.42
CA MET A 35 -12.14 5.43 -0.80
C MET A 35 -12.75 4.19 -0.11
N ALA A 36 -13.11 4.29 1.16
CA ALA A 36 -13.78 3.20 1.87
C ALA A 36 -15.11 2.83 1.20
N ALA A 37 -15.92 3.84 0.84
CA ALA A 37 -17.18 3.63 0.13
C ALA A 37 -16.98 3.00 -1.26
N LEU A 38 -15.96 3.45 -2.01
CA LEU A 38 -15.63 2.88 -3.31
C LEU A 38 -15.25 1.40 -3.19
N ILE A 39 -14.37 1.06 -2.25
CA ILE A 39 -13.93 -0.32 -2.01
C ILE A 39 -15.11 -1.21 -1.64
N ALA A 40 -15.97 -0.75 -0.74
CA ALA A 40 -17.17 -1.50 -0.34
C ALA A 40 -18.08 -1.77 -1.55
N ARG A 41 -18.36 -0.74 -2.36
CA ARG A 41 -19.19 -0.88 -3.55
C ARG A 41 -18.62 -1.88 -4.56
N VAL A 42 -17.32 -1.81 -4.83
CA VAL A 42 -16.66 -2.70 -5.81
C VAL A 42 -16.62 -4.14 -5.30
N ARG A 43 -16.46 -4.36 -4.00
CA ARG A 43 -16.35 -5.70 -3.41
C ARG A 43 -17.70 -6.35 -3.12
N ALA A 44 -18.78 -5.58 -2.98
CA ALA A 44 -20.09 -6.10 -2.58
C ALA A 44 -20.56 -7.33 -3.39
N PRO A 45 -20.42 -7.42 -4.73
CA PRO A 45 -20.85 -8.60 -5.48
C PRO A 45 -20.03 -9.88 -5.19
N TYR A 46 -18.85 -9.73 -4.58
CA TYR A 46 -17.87 -10.80 -4.40
C TYR A 46 -17.53 -11.06 -2.93
N GLU A 47 -18.18 -10.37 -2.00
CA GLU A 47 -17.79 -10.34 -0.59
C GLU A 47 -17.70 -11.74 0.03
N ALA A 48 -18.72 -12.58 -0.19
CA ALA A 48 -18.73 -13.95 0.30
C ALA A 48 -17.56 -14.78 -0.24
N LYS A 49 -17.26 -14.65 -1.53
CA LYS A 49 -16.17 -15.38 -2.18
C LYS A 49 -14.80 -14.89 -1.74
N LEU A 50 -14.63 -13.58 -1.54
CA LEU A 50 -13.37 -12.99 -1.10
C LEU A 50 -13.08 -13.24 0.40
N ALA A 51 -14.13 -13.45 1.20
CA ALA A 51 -14.02 -13.78 2.63
C ALA A 51 -13.95 -15.29 2.90
N GLU A 52 -14.09 -16.14 1.88
CA GLU A 52 -14.06 -17.59 2.03
C GLU A 52 -12.68 -18.06 2.51
N LYS A 53 -12.68 -18.80 3.63
CA LYS A 53 -11.47 -19.40 4.17
C LYS A 53 -11.18 -20.72 3.44
N LEU A 54 -10.18 -20.72 2.56
CA LEU A 54 -9.82 -21.89 1.77
C LEU A 54 -8.92 -22.89 2.52
N ALA A 55 -7.99 -22.41 3.33
CA ALA A 55 -7.04 -23.25 4.07
C ALA A 55 -6.43 -22.50 5.26
N VAL A 56 -5.72 -23.23 6.12
CA VAL A 56 -4.84 -22.69 7.17
C VAL A 56 -3.42 -23.16 6.89
N THR A 57 -2.44 -22.27 7.11
CA THR A 57 -1.02 -22.61 7.02
C THR A 57 -0.39 -22.55 8.41
N ASP A 58 0.47 -23.52 8.71
CA ASP A 58 1.23 -23.58 9.97
C ASP A 58 2.52 -22.73 9.93
N GLY A 59 2.83 -22.11 8.78
CA GLY A 59 4.07 -21.36 8.56
C GLY A 59 3.88 -20.07 7.77
N LEU A 60 4.94 -19.27 7.71
CA LEU A 60 4.94 -18.01 6.95
C LEU A 60 5.06 -18.30 5.45
N LEU A 61 4.05 -17.87 4.66
CA LEU A 61 4.09 -17.91 3.21
C LEU A 61 4.69 -16.61 2.66
N TYR A 62 5.86 -16.68 2.04
CA TYR A 62 6.52 -15.55 1.37
C TYR A 62 6.70 -15.83 -0.12
N ARG A 63 6.59 -14.79 -0.96
CA ARG A 63 6.76 -14.92 -2.43
C ARG A 63 8.11 -14.41 -2.95
N ARG A 64 8.66 -13.34 -2.36
CA ARG A 64 9.83 -12.62 -2.93
C ARG A 64 11.15 -13.24 -2.49
N GLY A 65 11.71 -14.19 -3.24
CA GLY A 65 13.02 -14.80 -2.97
C GLY A 65 14.02 -14.62 -4.11
N ASN A 66 15.32 -14.66 -3.79
CA ASN A 66 16.41 -14.57 -4.78
C ASN A 66 16.89 -15.94 -5.29
N PHE A 67 16.57 -17.03 -4.59
CA PHE A 67 17.11 -18.36 -4.89
C PHE A 67 16.27 -19.18 -5.87
N ASN A 68 14.95 -18.97 -5.89
CA ASN A 68 14.03 -19.76 -6.69
C ASN A 68 13.21 -18.83 -7.62
N GLY A 69 13.91 -18.02 -8.42
CA GLY A 69 13.33 -16.93 -9.22
C GLY A 69 11.93 -17.20 -9.79
N THR A 70 11.03 -16.23 -9.64
CA THR A 70 9.78 -16.16 -10.40
C THR A 70 9.92 -15.16 -11.53
#